data_AF-A0A5C5G7C8-F1
#
_entry.id   AF-A0A5C5G7C8-F1
#
_cell.length_a   1.000
_cell.length_b   1.000
_cell.length_c   1.000
_cell.angle_alpha   90.00
_cell.angle_beta   90.00
_cell.angle_gamma   90.00
#
_symmetry.space_group_name_H-M   'P 1'
#
loop_
_entity.id
_entity.type
_entity.pdbx_description
1 polymer ?
#
loop_
_entity_poly.entity_id
_entity_poly.type
_entity_poly.pdbx_seq_one_letter_code
_entity_poly.pdbx_strand_id
1 'polypeptide(L)'
;MPPKKHLDAPISSASFLDLKAQLSKHEDDLHKSRETGQPSHIVGGVQRGATKRLPAWARQNKGVAKRQARDEVVYEDDSHTANGTRDPQQVKARLEKKAAIYDKIRKGKTGGLSEAQIDALLVDFDGRSASPSGSSASGADSDEDDMPAAPLTHTHDPLVEFTDEFGRTRLVPRSEVPRGAPFRDPNAGPEARVQYQDGAGQFAPRVDERVPKVAKDEGQGPDPSNVFYGDQTSFPVYEPDPAILAQRAATLAAAAAAPLVDHYSATGENRTRGAGFYAFSADEGERQREMEALAREREETERRRRERAEVGDRVKRERDRERDERKRRIEDKRREVEERRRKRVKEA
;
A
#
# COMPACT_ATOMS: atom_id res chain seq x y z
N MET A 1 69.21 2.97 15.08
CA MET A 1 68.39 2.81 13.85
C MET A 1 68.28 1.33 13.55
N PRO A 2 67.08 0.75 13.39
CA PRO A 2 66.95 -0.64 12.99
C PRO A 2 67.31 -0.80 11.50
N PRO A 3 67.88 -1.94 11.08
CA PRO A 3 68.29 -2.14 9.69
C PRO A 3 67.09 -2.27 8.76
N LYS A 4 67.17 -1.64 7.59
CA LYS A 4 66.16 -1.72 6.52
C LYS A 4 66.15 -3.14 5.95
N LYS A 5 64.99 -3.79 5.92
CA LYS A 5 64.81 -5.12 5.34
C LYS A 5 64.78 -5.00 3.81
N HIS A 6 65.67 -5.72 3.14
CA HIS A 6 65.70 -5.82 1.68
C HIS A 6 64.54 -6.71 1.20
N LEU A 7 63.77 -6.24 0.20
CA LEU A 7 62.53 -6.87 -0.29
C LEU A 7 62.74 -7.79 -1.52
N ASP A 8 63.97 -8.11 -1.88
CA ASP A 8 64.29 -8.80 -3.14
C ASP A 8 64.76 -10.25 -2.89
N ALA A 9 63.91 -11.08 -2.26
CA ALA A 9 64.15 -12.52 -2.17
C ALA A 9 63.38 -13.25 -3.29
N PRO A 10 64.02 -14.17 -4.05
CA PRO A 10 63.33 -14.96 -5.07
C PRO A 10 62.25 -15.84 -4.40
N ILE A 11 61.02 -15.75 -4.90
CA ILE A 11 59.86 -16.49 -4.38
C ILE A 11 60.11 -17.98 -4.63
N SER A 12 60.53 -18.69 -3.58
CA SER A 12 60.79 -20.14 -3.62
C SER A 12 59.47 -20.90 -3.81
N SER A 13 59.50 -22.01 -4.56
CA SER A 13 58.35 -22.92 -4.73
C SER A 13 57.78 -23.42 -3.40
N ALA A 14 58.61 -23.46 -2.35
CA ALA A 14 58.19 -23.77 -0.99
C ALA A 14 57.25 -22.70 -0.39
N SER A 15 57.43 -21.42 -0.72
CA SER A 15 56.57 -20.33 -0.25
C SER A 15 55.18 -20.37 -0.88
N PHE A 16 55.06 -20.88 -2.12
CA PHE A 16 53.77 -21.10 -2.76
C PHE A 16 52.98 -22.24 -2.10
N LEU A 17 53.66 -23.32 -1.72
CA LEU A 17 53.04 -24.43 -1.00
C LEU A 17 52.60 -24.02 0.41
N ASP A 18 53.39 -23.21 1.11
CA ASP A 18 53.02 -22.66 2.43
C ASP A 18 51.79 -21.74 2.32
N LEU A 19 51.76 -20.85 1.33
CA LEU A 19 50.60 -19.97 1.11
C LEU A 19 49.33 -20.78 0.75
N LYS A 20 49.47 -21.84 -0.03
CA LYS A 20 48.37 -22.77 -0.33
C LYS A 20 47.88 -23.51 0.91
N ALA A 21 48.79 -23.95 1.77
CA ALA A 21 48.45 -24.60 3.03
C ALA A 21 47.75 -23.62 4.00
N GLN A 22 48.20 -22.36 4.05
CA GLN A 22 47.55 -21.32 4.86
C GLN A 22 46.16 -20.98 4.33
N LEU A 23 45.97 -20.88 3.02
CA LEU A 23 44.66 -20.66 2.40
C LEU A 23 43.69 -21.81 2.70
N SER A 24 44.10 -23.07 2.54
CA SER A 24 43.20 -24.20 2.82
C SER A 24 42.79 -24.24 4.29
N LYS A 25 43.73 -23.94 5.20
CA LYS A 25 43.43 -23.86 6.64
C LYS A 25 42.39 -22.77 6.94
N HIS A 26 42.51 -21.60 6.31
CA HIS A 26 41.53 -20.53 6.47
C HIS A 26 40.16 -20.87 5.85
N GLU A 27 40.12 -21.60 4.74
CA GLU A 27 38.88 -22.10 4.16
C GLU A 27 38.18 -23.09 5.11
N ASP A 28 38.92 -24.06 5.66
CA ASP A 28 38.38 -25.04 6.62
C ASP A 28 37.84 -24.35 7.89
N ASP A 29 38.57 -23.37 8.43
CA ASP A 29 38.14 -22.58 9.58
C ASP A 29 36.85 -21.78 9.28
N LEU A 30 36.71 -21.22 8.07
CA LEU A 30 35.50 -20.53 7.64
C LEU A 30 34.32 -21.49 7.50
N HIS A 31 34.52 -22.67 6.90
CA HIS A 31 33.49 -23.70 6.79
C HIS A 31 32.99 -24.13 8.18
N LYS A 32 33.91 -24.38 9.12
CA LYS A 32 33.59 -24.72 10.52
C LYS A 32 32.82 -23.60 11.23
N SER A 33 33.21 -22.34 11.03
CA SER A 33 32.53 -21.19 11.65
C SER A 33 31.12 -20.99 11.11
N ARG A 34 30.91 -21.27 9.81
CA ARG A 34 29.60 -21.18 9.16
C ARG A 34 28.64 -22.26 9.67
N GLU A 35 29.13 -23.48 9.88
CA GLU A 35 28.34 -24.60 10.41
C GLU A 35 27.96 -24.39 11.89
N THR A 36 28.85 -23.78 12.67
CA THR A 36 28.64 -23.56 14.11
C THR A 36 27.95 -22.23 14.44
N GLY A 37 27.67 -21.40 13.43
CA GLY A 37 27.04 -20.08 13.59
C GLY A 37 27.87 -19.07 14.39
N GLN A 38 29.15 -19.36 14.64
CA GLN A 38 30.05 -18.47 15.37
C GLN A 38 30.69 -17.47 14.40
N PRO A 39 30.68 -16.17 14.71
CA PRO A 39 31.30 -15.17 13.84
C PRO A 39 32.82 -15.35 13.82
N SER A 40 33.41 -15.31 12.63
CA SER A 40 34.85 -15.51 12.44
C SER A 40 35.67 -14.53 13.27
N HIS A 41 36.68 -15.07 13.97
CA HIS A 41 37.61 -14.31 14.78
C HIS A 41 38.60 -13.59 13.85
N ILE A 42 38.40 -12.28 13.63
CA ILE A 42 39.34 -11.43 12.90
C ILE A 42 40.61 -11.28 13.74
N VAL A 43 41.70 -11.93 13.31
CA VAL A 43 43.02 -11.76 13.93
C VAL A 43 43.49 -10.32 13.69
N GLY A 44 43.59 -9.53 14.76
CA GLY A 44 43.97 -8.11 14.72
C GLY A 44 42.86 -7.11 15.10
N GLY A 45 41.62 -7.57 15.26
CA GLY A 45 40.52 -6.77 15.81
C GLY A 45 40.42 -6.88 17.33
N VAL A 46 40.15 -5.77 18.01
CA VAL A 46 39.85 -5.75 19.46
C VAL A 46 38.79 -6.81 19.80
N GLN A 47 39.11 -7.72 20.71
CA GLN A 47 38.20 -8.75 21.22
C GLN A 47 36.98 -8.08 21.86
N ARG A 48 35.89 -7.92 21.09
CA ARG A 48 34.61 -7.49 21.68
C ARG A 48 34.03 -8.69 22.42
N GLY A 49 34.09 -8.61 23.76
CA GLY A 49 33.71 -9.67 24.69
C GLY A 49 32.39 -10.38 24.38
N ALA A 50 32.36 -11.66 24.73
CA ALA A 50 31.32 -12.64 24.45
C ALA A 50 29.99 -12.44 25.19
N THR A 51 29.51 -11.21 25.32
CA THR A 51 28.16 -10.90 25.84
C THR A 51 27.37 -10.14 24.78
N LYS A 52 27.19 -10.75 23.62
CA LYS A 52 26.37 -10.22 22.53
C LYS A 52 24.89 -10.41 22.86
N ARG A 53 24.32 -9.50 23.66
CA ARG A 53 22.90 -9.18 23.46
C ARG A 53 22.81 -8.68 22.01
N LEU A 54 22.05 -9.38 21.16
CA LEU A 54 21.75 -8.90 19.82
C LEU A 54 21.34 -7.42 19.90
N PRO A 55 21.71 -6.58 18.92
CA PRO A 55 21.31 -5.17 18.94
C PRO A 55 19.79 -5.07 19.05
N ALA A 56 19.26 -4.01 19.67
CA ALA A 56 17.86 -3.92 20.06
C ALA A 56 16.86 -4.22 18.93
N TRP A 57 17.21 -3.90 17.69
CA TRP A 57 16.44 -4.18 16.47
C TRP A 57 16.52 -5.63 15.97
N ALA A 58 17.57 -6.37 16.34
CA ALA A 58 17.73 -7.80 16.03
C ALA A 58 17.18 -8.71 17.15
N ARG A 59 16.74 -8.14 18.28
CA ARG A 59 16.08 -8.89 19.35
C ARG A 59 14.61 -9.09 18.98
N GLN A 60 14.18 -10.34 18.93
CA GLN A 60 12.76 -10.65 18.75
C GLN A 60 11.93 -10.08 19.90
N ASN A 61 10.78 -9.48 19.59
CA ASN A 61 9.87 -8.92 20.60
C ASN A 61 9.44 -10.00 21.61
N LYS A 62 9.31 -9.61 22.88
CA LYS A 62 8.91 -10.52 23.97
C LYS A 62 7.58 -11.19 23.61
N GLY A 63 7.58 -12.53 23.61
CA GLY A 63 6.39 -13.34 23.35
C GLY A 63 6.04 -13.59 21.89
N VAL A 64 6.82 -13.10 20.90
CA VAL A 64 6.57 -13.46 19.48
C VAL A 64 6.81 -14.95 19.26
N ALA A 65 7.88 -15.54 19.80
CA ALA A 65 8.12 -16.97 19.70
C ALA A 65 6.97 -17.81 20.30
N LYS A 66 6.39 -17.35 21.42
CA LYS A 66 5.22 -18.02 22.03
C LYS A 66 3.96 -17.90 21.16
N ARG A 67 3.74 -16.74 20.54
CA ARG A 67 2.64 -16.55 19.57
C ARG A 67 2.83 -17.43 18.35
N GLN A 68 4.04 -17.44 17.79
CA GLN A 68 4.39 -18.27 16.64
C GLN A 68 4.19 -19.75 16.93
N ALA A 69 4.68 -20.27 18.07
CA ALA A 69 4.46 -21.66 18.46
C ALA A 69 2.97 -21.99 18.65
N ARG A 70 2.18 -21.08 19.23
CA ARG A 70 0.73 -21.27 19.36
C ARG A 70 0.05 -21.28 17.99
N ASP A 71 0.44 -20.36 17.11
CA ASP A 71 -0.16 -20.25 15.78
C ASP A 71 0.23 -21.46 14.91
N GLU A 72 1.45 -21.99 15.05
CA GLU A 72 1.93 -23.24 14.42
C GLU A 72 1.06 -24.44 14.83
N VAL A 73 0.77 -24.61 16.13
CA VAL A 73 -0.16 -25.65 16.62
C VAL A 73 -1.56 -25.48 16.01
N VAL A 74 -2.06 -24.24 15.91
CA VAL A 74 -3.38 -23.98 15.28
C VAL A 74 -3.37 -24.32 13.78
N TYR A 75 -2.26 -24.08 13.07
CA TYR A 75 -2.09 -24.43 11.67
C TYR A 75 -1.99 -25.95 11.46
N GLU A 76 -1.31 -26.67 12.35
CA GLU A 76 -1.21 -28.13 12.31
C GLU A 76 -2.56 -28.81 12.60
N ASP A 77 -3.32 -28.29 13.58
CA ASP A 77 -4.68 -28.72 13.88
C ASP A 77 -5.69 -28.37 12.77
N ASP A 78 -5.41 -27.33 11.98
CA ASP A 78 -6.10 -27.02 10.73
C ASP A 78 -5.57 -27.92 9.60
N SER A 79 -5.80 -29.23 9.70
CA SER A 79 -5.45 -30.17 8.65
C SER A 79 -6.12 -29.75 7.33
N HIS A 80 -5.29 -29.47 6.33
CA HIS A 80 -5.74 -29.20 4.98
C HIS A 80 -5.98 -30.55 4.29
N THR A 81 -7.10 -30.72 3.59
CA THR A 81 -7.30 -31.87 2.71
C THR A 81 -6.24 -31.89 1.60
N ALA A 82 -6.09 -33.02 0.90
CA ALA A 82 -5.12 -33.19 -0.19
C ALA A 82 -5.22 -32.12 -1.31
N ASN A 83 -6.35 -31.42 -1.43
CA ASN A 83 -6.58 -30.34 -2.39
C ASN A 83 -6.27 -28.93 -1.82
N GLY A 84 -5.68 -28.84 -0.63
CA GLY A 84 -5.38 -27.57 0.03
C GLY A 84 -6.61 -26.85 0.62
N THR A 85 -7.79 -27.48 0.62
CA THR A 85 -9.01 -26.93 1.23
C THR A 85 -9.17 -27.43 2.66
N ARG A 86 -9.66 -26.58 3.57
CA ARG A 86 -9.92 -26.95 4.97
C ARG A 86 -11.04 -27.99 5.08
N ASP A 87 -10.94 -28.90 6.05
CA ASP A 87 -11.99 -29.89 6.31
C ASP A 87 -13.35 -29.23 6.60
N PRO A 88 -14.40 -29.46 5.78
CA PRO A 88 -15.66 -28.73 5.89
C PRO A 88 -16.39 -28.98 7.22
N GLN A 89 -16.26 -30.17 7.78
CA GLN A 89 -16.85 -30.52 9.09
C GLN A 89 -16.19 -29.75 10.24
N GLN A 90 -14.86 -29.60 10.20
CA GLN A 90 -14.13 -28.83 11.21
C GLN A 90 -14.47 -27.34 11.12
N VAL A 91 -14.56 -26.80 9.89
CA VAL A 91 -14.99 -25.42 9.66
C VAL A 91 -16.40 -25.20 10.23
N LYS A 92 -17.34 -26.11 9.95
CA LYS A 92 -18.70 -26.03 10.49
C LYS A 92 -18.71 -26.05 12.01
N ALA A 93 -18.00 -26.98 12.64
CA ALA A 93 -17.93 -27.09 14.10
C ALA A 93 -17.32 -25.83 14.76
N ARG A 94 -16.31 -25.22 14.13
CA ARG A 94 -15.71 -23.95 14.59
C ARG A 94 -16.68 -22.77 14.41
N LEU A 95 -17.43 -22.73 13.32
CA LEU A 95 -18.45 -21.71 13.08
C LEU A 95 -19.62 -21.84 14.07
N GLU A 96 -20.08 -23.06 14.36
CA GLU A 96 -21.12 -23.33 15.36
C GLU A 96 -20.67 -22.90 16.76
N LYS A 97 -19.43 -23.23 17.16
CA LYS A 97 -18.86 -22.76 18.45
C LYS A 97 -18.78 -21.24 18.53
N LYS A 98 -18.37 -20.57 17.44
CA LYS A 98 -18.35 -19.11 17.38
C LYS A 98 -19.78 -18.55 17.48
N ALA A 99 -20.73 -19.06 16.71
CA ALA A 99 -22.14 -18.62 16.77
C ALA A 99 -22.70 -18.74 18.20
N ALA A 100 -22.46 -19.87 18.87
CA ALA A 100 -22.87 -20.07 20.26
C ALA A 100 -22.21 -19.09 21.25
N ILE A 101 -20.98 -18.63 21.00
CA ILE A 101 -20.30 -17.60 21.80
C ILE A 101 -20.93 -16.23 21.52
N TYR A 102 -21.14 -15.89 20.25
CA TYR A 102 -21.79 -14.63 19.84
C TYR A 102 -23.20 -14.50 20.42
N ASP A 103 -23.99 -15.58 20.42
CA ASP A 103 -25.33 -15.59 21.01
C ASP A 103 -25.32 -15.41 22.52
N LYS A 104 -24.27 -15.90 23.21
CA LYS A 104 -24.09 -15.68 24.64
C LYS A 104 -23.73 -14.23 24.92
N ILE A 105 -22.79 -13.64 24.16
CA ILE A 105 -22.37 -12.24 24.30
C ILE A 105 -23.54 -11.30 23.99
N ARG A 106 -24.32 -11.57 22.94
CA ARG A 106 -25.53 -10.82 22.61
C ARG A 106 -26.60 -10.88 23.71
N LYS A 107 -26.63 -11.96 24.50
CA LYS A 107 -27.51 -12.12 25.67
C LYS A 107 -26.90 -11.53 26.96
N GLY A 108 -25.79 -10.79 26.87
CA GLY A 108 -25.08 -10.21 28.01
C GLY A 108 -24.28 -11.22 28.84
N LYS A 109 -24.08 -12.45 28.35
CA LYS A 109 -23.27 -13.48 29.01
C LYS A 109 -21.87 -13.50 28.41
N THR A 110 -20.85 -13.62 29.24
CA THR A 110 -19.45 -13.47 28.81
C THR A 110 -18.95 -14.53 27.81
N GLY A 111 -19.67 -15.63 27.62
CA GLY A 111 -19.36 -16.63 26.59
C GLY A 111 -18.00 -17.33 26.76
N GLY A 112 -17.33 -17.17 27.90
CA GLY A 112 -15.97 -17.67 28.16
C GLY A 112 -14.85 -16.66 27.86
N LEU A 113 -15.18 -15.43 27.49
CA LEU A 113 -14.22 -14.31 27.35
C LEU A 113 -14.24 -13.47 28.64
N SER A 114 -13.14 -12.80 28.97
CA SER A 114 -13.15 -11.80 30.05
C SER A 114 -13.86 -10.53 29.60
N GLU A 115 -14.45 -9.77 30.51
CA GLU A 115 -15.14 -8.50 30.20
C GLU A 115 -14.25 -7.53 29.39
N ALA A 116 -12.99 -7.33 29.81
CA ALA A 116 -12.03 -6.54 29.04
C ALA A 116 -11.72 -7.07 27.62
N GLN A 117 -11.91 -8.37 27.37
CA GLN A 117 -11.80 -8.94 26.02
C GLN A 117 -13.06 -8.69 25.20
N ILE A 118 -14.23 -8.60 25.86
CA ILE A 118 -15.52 -8.29 25.24
C ILE A 118 -15.55 -6.80 24.86
N ASP A 119 -15.08 -5.91 25.74
CA ASP A 119 -14.99 -4.46 25.47
C ASP A 119 -14.00 -4.13 24.33
N ALA A 120 -12.97 -4.98 24.17
CA ALA A 120 -12.02 -4.86 23.06
C ALA A 120 -12.59 -5.37 21.73
N LEU A 121 -13.78 -6.00 21.72
CA LEU A 121 -14.44 -6.39 20.48
C LEU A 121 -14.96 -5.13 19.77
N LEU A 122 -14.72 -5.06 18.46
CA LEU A 122 -15.18 -3.97 17.60
C LEU A 122 -16.70 -3.95 17.39
N VAL A 123 -17.41 -4.96 17.89
CA VAL A 123 -18.86 -5.10 17.77
C VAL A 123 -19.49 -4.65 19.07
N ASP A 124 -20.28 -3.58 19.01
CA ASP A 124 -21.08 -3.11 20.14
C ASP A 124 -22.31 -4.01 20.29
N PHE A 125 -22.31 -4.85 21.33
CA PHE A 125 -23.41 -5.76 21.64
C PHE A 125 -24.50 -5.10 22.48
N ASP A 126 -24.17 -4.03 23.22
CA ASP A 126 -25.06 -3.35 24.15
C ASP A 126 -25.96 -2.36 23.41
N GLY A 127 -25.46 -1.70 22.37
CA GLY A 127 -26.25 -0.80 21.52
C GLY A 127 -27.37 -1.49 20.72
N ARG A 128 -27.27 -2.80 20.48
CA ARG A 128 -28.25 -3.58 19.69
C ARG A 128 -29.43 -4.10 20.51
N SER A 129 -29.26 -4.26 21.83
CA SER A 129 -30.31 -4.80 22.70
C SER A 129 -31.32 -3.74 23.18
N ALA A 130 -30.92 -2.46 23.17
CA ALA A 130 -31.71 -1.35 23.70
C ALA A 130 -32.47 -0.50 22.67
N SER A 131 -32.40 -0.80 21.37
CA SER A 131 -33.21 -0.11 20.34
C SER A 131 -34.48 -0.91 20.01
N PRO A 132 -35.68 -0.46 20.42
CA PRO A 132 -36.95 -1.03 19.97
C PRO A 132 -37.36 -0.54 18.56
N SER A 133 -36.41 -0.10 17.71
CA SER A 133 -36.72 0.46 16.39
C SER A 133 -35.78 -0.06 15.30
N GLY A 134 -36.33 -0.95 14.45
CA GLY A 134 -35.99 -1.01 13.03
C GLY A 134 -34.77 -1.84 12.58
N SER A 135 -34.89 -3.18 12.55
CA SER A 135 -34.64 -3.98 11.33
C SER A 135 -34.81 -5.47 11.62
N SER A 136 -35.68 -6.10 10.84
CA SER A 136 -36.05 -7.51 10.79
C SER A 136 -34.89 -8.52 10.87
N ALA A 137 -34.96 -9.39 11.89
CA ALA A 137 -34.50 -10.77 11.80
C ALA A 137 -35.64 -11.65 12.33
N SER A 138 -36.45 -12.17 11.42
CA SER A 138 -37.48 -13.16 11.70
C SER A 138 -36.84 -14.46 12.18
N GLY A 139 -36.97 -14.74 13.47
CA GLY A 139 -36.80 -16.05 14.09
C GLY A 139 -37.84 -16.13 15.21
N ALA A 140 -38.98 -16.72 14.88
CA ALA A 140 -40.17 -16.80 15.70
C ALA A 140 -39.96 -17.54 17.02
N ASP A 141 -40.51 -17.00 18.11
CA ASP A 141 -41.22 -17.74 19.17
C ASP A 141 -42.11 -16.75 19.96
N SER A 142 -43.42 -17.01 19.95
CA SER A 142 -44.55 -16.72 20.88
C SER A 142 -44.44 -15.55 21.88
N ASP A 143 -45.49 -14.78 22.25
CA ASP A 143 -46.95 -14.91 22.19
C ASP A 143 -47.55 -13.53 22.60
N GLU A 144 -48.81 -13.28 22.22
CA GLU A 144 -49.79 -12.39 22.89
C GLU A 144 -49.82 -10.84 22.68
N ASP A 145 -51.04 -10.40 22.32
CA ASP A 145 -51.77 -9.15 22.63
C ASP A 145 -51.61 -7.84 21.83
N ASP A 146 -52.49 -7.74 20.82
CA ASP A 146 -53.45 -6.65 20.51
C ASP A 146 -53.18 -5.22 21.04
N MET A 147 -52.65 -4.35 20.16
CA MET A 147 -52.85 -2.89 20.20
C MET A 147 -52.88 -2.32 18.77
N PRO A 148 -53.90 -1.55 18.35
CA PRO A 148 -53.84 -0.81 17.10
C PRO A 148 -52.92 0.41 17.28
N ALA A 149 -51.67 0.30 16.82
CA ALA A 149 -50.72 1.40 16.82
C ALA A 149 -51.19 2.52 15.86
N ALA A 150 -51.39 3.72 16.41
CA ALA A 150 -51.68 4.95 15.67
C ALA A 150 -50.57 5.25 14.63
N PRO A 151 -50.89 5.92 13.50
CA PRO A 151 -49.91 6.18 12.44
C PRO A 151 -48.83 7.17 12.93
N LEU A 152 -47.63 6.64 13.17
CA LEU A 152 -46.44 7.43 13.49
C LEU A 152 -45.97 8.16 12.22
N THR A 153 -46.18 9.47 12.21
CA THR A 153 -45.67 10.40 11.21
C THR A 153 -44.17 10.64 11.43
N HIS A 154 -43.32 9.81 10.81
CA HIS A 154 -41.88 10.03 10.78
C HIS A 154 -41.39 10.18 9.35
N THR A 155 -41.13 11.43 8.98
CA THR A 155 -39.92 11.90 8.25
C THR A 155 -39.27 10.93 7.27
N HIS A 156 -40.00 10.43 6.28
CA HIS A 156 -39.44 9.74 5.12
C HIS A 156 -39.52 10.65 3.90
N ASP A 157 -38.37 11.00 3.33
CA ASP A 157 -38.28 11.67 2.04
C ASP A 157 -38.81 10.71 0.96
N PRO A 158 -39.93 11.03 0.27
CA PRO A 158 -40.56 10.08 -0.65
C PRO A 158 -39.64 9.77 -1.84
N LEU A 159 -39.60 8.51 -2.25
CA LEU A 159 -38.87 8.07 -3.44
C LEU A 159 -39.68 8.43 -4.69
N VAL A 160 -39.02 9.09 -5.64
CA VAL A 160 -39.65 9.68 -6.80
C VAL A 160 -38.93 9.24 -8.07
N GLU A 161 -39.67 9.03 -9.16
CA GLU A 161 -39.12 8.76 -10.48
C GLU A 161 -38.55 10.06 -11.06
N PHE A 162 -37.22 10.11 -11.24
CA PHE A 162 -36.49 11.22 -11.83
C PHE A 162 -35.85 10.80 -13.16
N THR A 163 -35.97 11.64 -14.19
CA THR A 163 -35.27 11.46 -15.47
C THR A 163 -33.91 12.14 -15.42
N ASP A 164 -32.86 11.33 -15.34
CA ASP A 164 -31.46 11.76 -15.37
C ASP A 164 -31.12 12.43 -16.72
N GLU A 165 -30.02 13.19 -16.79
CA GLU A 165 -29.59 13.98 -17.96
C GLU A 165 -29.39 13.12 -19.22
N PHE A 166 -29.17 11.82 -19.02
CA PHE A 166 -29.03 10.81 -20.07
C PHE A 166 -30.37 10.20 -20.52
N GLY A 167 -31.52 10.75 -20.10
CA GLY A 167 -32.86 10.29 -20.46
C GLY A 167 -33.30 8.99 -19.78
N ARG A 168 -32.60 8.55 -18.72
CA ARG A 168 -32.88 7.31 -17.98
C ARG A 168 -33.73 7.62 -16.75
N THR A 169 -34.79 6.86 -16.52
CA THR A 169 -35.63 6.99 -15.32
C THR A 169 -35.00 6.24 -14.14
N ARG A 170 -34.86 6.90 -13.00
CA ARG A 170 -34.32 6.32 -11.75
C ARG A 170 -35.21 6.73 -10.57
N LEU A 171 -35.34 5.85 -9.58
CA LEU A 171 -36.01 6.18 -8.32
C LEU A 171 -34.99 6.79 -7.36
N VAL A 172 -35.20 8.06 -6.99
CA VAL A 172 -34.30 8.86 -6.17
C VAL A 172 -35.11 9.56 -5.08
N PRO A 173 -34.59 9.75 -3.86
CA PRO A 173 -35.24 10.55 -2.84
C PRO A 173 -35.56 11.96 -3.36
N ARG A 174 -36.72 12.51 -3.00
CA ARG A 174 -37.19 13.80 -3.52
C ARG A 174 -36.24 14.97 -3.19
N SER A 175 -35.48 14.90 -2.12
CA SER A 175 -34.45 15.90 -1.76
C SER A 175 -33.20 15.87 -2.65
N GLU A 176 -32.91 14.73 -3.29
CA GLU A 176 -31.75 14.56 -4.19
C GLU A 176 -32.09 14.93 -5.65
N VAL A 177 -33.37 15.13 -5.96
CA VAL A 177 -33.79 15.59 -7.29
C VAL A 177 -33.36 17.05 -7.49
N PRO A 178 -32.65 17.37 -8.59
CA PRO A 178 -32.28 18.75 -8.91
C PRO A 178 -33.50 19.68 -8.89
N ARG A 179 -33.36 20.83 -8.23
CA ARG A 179 -34.46 21.81 -8.08
C ARG A 179 -34.89 22.31 -9.48
N GLY A 180 -36.18 22.15 -9.79
CA GLY A 180 -36.77 22.56 -11.08
C GLY A 180 -36.84 21.45 -12.13
N ALA A 181 -36.25 20.28 -11.86
CA ALA A 181 -36.31 19.16 -12.80
C ALA A 181 -37.64 18.37 -12.66
N PRO A 182 -38.23 17.89 -13.78
CA PRO A 182 -39.48 17.16 -13.74
C PRO A 182 -39.28 15.82 -13.04
N PHE A 183 -40.19 15.52 -12.12
CA PHE A 183 -40.19 14.28 -11.36
C PHE A 183 -41.60 13.73 -11.32
N ARG A 184 -41.74 12.42 -11.15
CA ARG A 184 -43.03 11.75 -11.04
C ARG A 184 -43.07 10.94 -9.76
N ASP A 185 -43.99 11.29 -8.88
CA ASP A 185 -44.20 10.53 -7.64
C ASP A 185 -45.07 9.30 -7.97
N PRO A 186 -44.55 8.06 -7.84
CA PRO A 186 -45.29 6.85 -8.16
C PRO A 186 -46.41 6.56 -7.15
N ASN A 187 -46.36 7.15 -5.96
CA ASN A 187 -47.33 6.92 -4.88
C ASN A 187 -48.38 8.03 -4.79
N ALA A 188 -48.26 9.08 -5.60
CA ALA A 188 -49.23 10.16 -5.66
C ALA A 188 -50.46 9.71 -6.46
N GLY A 189 -51.65 9.83 -5.86
CA GLY A 189 -52.91 9.45 -6.49
C GLY A 189 -53.19 10.20 -7.80
N PRO A 190 -54.14 9.74 -8.63
CA PRO A 190 -54.40 10.26 -9.98
C PRO A 190 -54.78 11.75 -10.06
N GLU A 191 -55.03 12.41 -8.92
CA GLU A 191 -55.33 13.85 -8.83
C GLU A 191 -54.10 14.74 -8.66
N ALA A 192 -52.91 14.18 -8.39
CA ALA A 192 -51.65 14.94 -8.28
C ALA A 192 -50.90 15.05 -9.62
N ARG A 193 -51.62 14.97 -10.74
CA ARG A 193 -51.09 15.32 -12.04
C ARG A 193 -51.06 16.84 -12.10
N VAL A 194 -50.00 17.44 -11.57
CA VAL A 194 -49.71 18.87 -11.78
C VAL A 194 -49.50 19.05 -13.27
N GLN A 195 -50.59 19.36 -13.98
CA GLN A 195 -50.50 20.01 -15.27
C GLN A 195 -49.83 21.34 -14.99
N TYR A 196 -48.60 21.50 -15.46
CA TYR A 196 -48.04 22.82 -15.66
C TYR A 196 -48.92 23.51 -16.71
N GLN A 197 -50.01 24.12 -16.26
CA GLN A 197 -50.69 25.15 -17.02
C GLN A 197 -49.90 26.43 -16.77
N ASP A 198 -49.34 26.94 -17.85
CA ASP A 198 -48.68 28.24 -17.94
C ASP A 198 -49.58 29.31 -17.32
N GLY A 199 -49.23 29.76 -16.11
CA GLY A 199 -50.04 30.71 -15.37
C GLY A 199 -49.22 31.37 -14.27
N ALA A 200 -48.86 32.63 -14.51
CA ALA A 200 -48.14 33.50 -13.59
C ALA A 200 -48.81 33.55 -12.20
N GLY A 201 -48.30 32.74 -11.27
CA GLY A 201 -48.68 32.75 -9.85
C GLY A 201 -47.53 33.30 -9.01
N GLN A 202 -47.72 34.49 -8.45
CA GLN A 202 -46.75 35.12 -7.54
C GLN A 202 -46.64 34.29 -6.25
N PHE A 203 -45.50 33.63 -6.05
CA PHE A 203 -45.18 32.96 -4.79
C PHE A 203 -44.29 33.90 -3.95
N ALA A 204 -44.87 34.59 -2.97
CA ALA A 204 -44.10 35.38 -2.02
C ALA A 204 -43.55 34.45 -0.92
N PRO A 205 -42.22 34.35 -0.70
CA PRO A 205 -41.68 33.55 0.38
C PRO A 205 -41.97 34.23 1.73
N ARG A 206 -42.64 33.51 2.62
CA ARG A 206 -42.77 33.86 4.04
C ARG A 206 -41.39 33.73 4.68
N VAL A 207 -40.74 34.86 4.94
CA VAL A 207 -39.46 34.93 5.65
C VAL A 207 -39.72 34.67 7.13
N ASP A 208 -39.17 33.57 7.65
CA ASP A 208 -39.21 33.22 9.07
C ASP A 208 -38.13 34.03 9.80
N GLU A 209 -38.50 34.97 10.67
CA GLU A 209 -37.60 35.93 11.35
C GLU A 209 -36.71 35.31 12.46
N ARG A 210 -36.49 33.99 12.48
CA ARG A 210 -35.80 33.28 13.56
C ARG A 210 -34.38 32.81 13.25
N VAL A 211 -33.71 33.40 12.28
CA VAL A 211 -32.28 33.15 12.05
C VAL A 211 -31.47 34.27 12.70
N PRO A 212 -30.66 34.01 13.74
CA PRO A 212 -29.80 35.04 14.30
C PRO A 212 -28.82 35.51 13.24
N LYS A 213 -28.77 36.83 13.02
CA LYS A 213 -27.79 37.49 12.17
C LYS A 213 -26.40 37.28 12.77
N VAL A 214 -25.70 36.24 12.30
CA VAL A 214 -24.27 36.06 12.58
C VAL A 214 -23.55 37.19 11.85
N ALA A 215 -22.96 38.11 12.62
CA ALA A 215 -22.05 39.12 12.11
C ALA A 215 -20.87 38.41 11.45
N LYS A 216 -20.84 38.40 10.12
CA LYS A 216 -19.66 38.02 9.36
C LYS A 216 -18.70 39.20 9.38
N ASP A 217 -17.46 38.91 9.76
CA ASP A 217 -16.30 39.79 9.63
C ASP A 217 -16.28 40.42 8.23
N GLU A 218 -16.20 41.75 8.16
CA GLU A 218 -16.17 42.49 6.90
C GLU A 218 -14.80 42.33 6.23
N GLY A 219 -14.60 41.21 5.57
CA GLY A 219 -13.37 40.97 4.83
C GLY A 219 -13.36 39.57 4.23
N GLN A 220 -13.38 39.51 2.91
CA GLN A 220 -13.25 38.29 2.09
C GLN A 220 -14.53 37.48 1.83
N GLY A 221 -15.54 38.14 1.27
CA GLY A 221 -16.59 37.47 0.49
C GLY A 221 -16.79 38.22 -0.83
N PRO A 222 -17.16 37.54 -1.95
CA PRO A 222 -17.56 38.25 -3.16
C PRO A 222 -18.78 39.13 -2.84
N ASP A 223 -18.77 40.37 -3.32
CA ASP A 223 -19.83 41.33 -3.05
C ASP A 223 -21.21 40.71 -3.33
N PRO A 224 -22.19 40.85 -2.42
CA PRO A 224 -23.52 40.25 -2.60
C PRO A 224 -24.26 40.79 -3.82
N SER A 225 -23.81 41.90 -4.41
CA SER A 225 -24.30 42.44 -5.69
C SER A 225 -23.86 41.64 -6.92
N ASN A 226 -22.86 40.76 -6.80
CA ASN A 226 -22.40 39.87 -7.88
C ASN A 226 -23.12 38.50 -7.87
N VAL A 227 -24.04 38.28 -6.93
CA VAL A 227 -24.80 37.04 -6.83
C VAL A 227 -26.14 37.22 -7.54
N PHE A 228 -26.18 36.90 -8.84
CA PHE A 228 -27.41 36.90 -9.62
C PHE A 228 -28.17 35.60 -9.40
N TYR A 229 -29.33 35.61 -8.74
CA TYR A 229 -30.23 34.45 -8.69
C TYR A 229 -31.20 34.48 -9.88
N GLY A 230 -31.06 33.52 -10.81
CA GLY A 230 -31.90 33.38 -12.01
C GLY A 230 -31.39 32.26 -12.93
N ASP A 231 -32.10 32.00 -14.04
CA ASP A 231 -31.65 31.06 -15.08
C ASP A 231 -30.46 31.68 -15.85
N GLN A 232 -29.24 31.39 -15.38
CA GLN A 232 -28.01 31.97 -15.91
C GLN A 232 -27.56 31.20 -17.17
N THR A 233 -27.99 31.68 -18.34
CA THR A 233 -27.53 31.14 -19.64
C THR A 233 -26.14 31.64 -20.06
N SER A 234 -25.56 32.58 -19.31
CA SER A 234 -24.23 33.14 -19.53
C SER A 234 -23.51 33.32 -18.20
N PHE A 235 -22.45 32.54 -17.99
CA PHE A 235 -21.57 32.69 -16.84
C PHE A 235 -20.47 33.70 -17.18
N PRO A 236 -20.23 34.72 -16.34
CA PRO A 236 -19.08 35.59 -16.53
C PRO A 236 -17.80 34.75 -16.39
N VAL A 237 -17.12 34.52 -17.52
CA VAL A 237 -15.81 33.88 -17.52
C VAL A 237 -14.81 34.92 -17.02
N TYR A 238 -14.09 34.59 -15.96
CA TYR A 238 -13.07 35.47 -15.41
C TYR A 238 -11.93 35.66 -16.43
N GLU A 239 -11.88 36.85 -17.04
CA GLU A 239 -10.79 37.30 -17.89
C GLU A 239 -9.93 38.29 -17.10
N PRO A 240 -8.83 37.83 -16.47
CA PRO A 240 -7.94 38.73 -15.75
C PRO A 240 -7.32 39.75 -16.70
N ASP A 241 -7.13 40.99 -16.22
CA ASP A 241 -6.45 42.05 -16.96
C ASP A 241 -5.09 41.57 -17.50
N PRO A 242 -4.83 41.67 -18.82
CA PRO A 242 -3.57 41.23 -19.42
C PRO A 242 -2.34 41.88 -18.80
N ALA A 243 -2.45 43.10 -18.27
CA ALA A 243 -1.34 43.76 -17.58
C ALA A 243 -0.97 43.03 -16.27
N ILE A 244 -1.98 42.56 -15.51
CA ILE A 244 -1.77 41.79 -14.28
C ILE A 244 -1.16 40.42 -14.60
N LEU A 245 -1.62 39.78 -15.67
CA LEU A 245 -1.02 38.52 -16.16
C LEU A 245 0.45 38.72 -16.54
N ALA A 246 0.78 39.79 -17.26
CA ALA A 246 2.14 40.10 -17.66
C ALA A 246 3.05 40.36 -16.44
N GLN A 247 2.56 41.08 -15.43
CA GLN A 247 3.30 41.30 -14.17
C GLN A 247 3.52 40.00 -13.39
N ARG A 248 2.50 39.13 -13.29
CA ARG A 248 2.63 37.80 -12.67
C ARG A 248 3.62 36.92 -13.44
N ALA A 249 3.56 36.93 -14.76
CA ALA A 249 4.52 36.21 -15.60
C ALA A 249 5.95 36.74 -15.40
N ALA A 250 6.14 38.06 -15.33
CA ALA A 250 7.45 38.67 -15.12
C ALA A 250 8.02 38.35 -13.73
N THR A 251 7.21 38.39 -12.68
CA THR A 251 7.62 38.04 -11.31
C THR A 251 7.96 36.55 -11.18
N LEU A 252 7.17 35.66 -11.78
CA LEU A 252 7.49 34.23 -11.84
C LEU A 252 8.76 33.97 -12.65
N ALA A 253 8.97 34.66 -13.77
CA ALA A 253 10.18 34.54 -14.57
C ALA A 253 11.42 35.04 -13.80
N ALA A 254 11.31 36.15 -13.08
CA ALA A 254 12.37 36.67 -12.23
C ALA A 254 12.69 35.73 -11.06
N ALA A 255 11.66 35.16 -10.42
CA ALA A 255 11.83 34.17 -9.35
C ALA A 255 12.47 32.87 -9.87
N ALA A 256 12.11 32.43 -11.07
CA ALA A 256 12.71 31.25 -11.71
C ALA A 256 14.17 31.48 -12.16
N ALA A 257 14.53 32.71 -12.52
CA ALA A 257 15.90 33.08 -12.88
C ALA A 257 16.81 33.31 -11.67
N ALA A 258 16.24 33.56 -10.48
CA ALA A 258 17.00 33.70 -9.26
C ALA A 258 17.61 32.35 -8.83
N PRO A 259 18.87 32.32 -8.35
CA PRO A 259 19.46 31.09 -7.84
C PRO A 259 18.64 30.58 -6.65
N LEU A 260 18.34 29.28 -6.65
CA LEU A 260 17.65 28.63 -5.53
C LEU A 260 18.61 28.55 -4.35
N VAL A 261 18.54 29.54 -3.45
CA VAL A 261 19.39 29.61 -2.24
C VAL A 261 18.90 28.64 -1.15
N ASP A 262 17.64 28.24 -1.20
CA ASP A 262 17.02 27.38 -0.19
C ASP A 262 17.26 25.90 -0.51
N HIS A 263 18.15 25.27 0.26
CA HIS A 263 18.38 23.83 0.19
C HIS A 263 17.39 23.04 1.05
N TYR A 264 17.16 21.78 0.67
CA TYR A 264 16.36 20.86 1.45
C TYR A 264 16.92 20.68 2.88
N SER A 265 16.09 20.94 3.89
CA SER A 265 16.44 20.74 5.30
C SER A 265 15.83 19.47 5.86
N ALA A 266 16.69 18.64 6.44
CA ALA A 266 16.30 17.42 7.11
C ALA A 266 15.56 17.65 8.45
N THR A 267 15.50 18.85 9.00
CA THR A 267 14.81 19.04 10.29
C THR A 267 13.32 19.27 10.15
N GLY A 268 12.85 19.73 8.98
CA GLY A 268 11.45 20.08 8.74
C GLY A 268 10.56 18.95 8.21
N GLU A 269 11.14 17.80 7.84
CA GLU A 269 10.36 16.70 7.29
C GLU A 269 9.95 15.68 8.36
N ASN A 270 8.63 15.55 8.55
CA ASN A 270 8.01 14.64 9.51
C ASN A 270 7.90 13.19 9.02
N ARG A 271 8.34 12.90 7.79
CA ARG A 271 8.25 11.56 7.19
C ARG A 271 9.37 10.66 7.70
N THR A 272 9.08 9.36 7.78
CA THR A 272 10.07 8.33 8.07
C THR A 272 11.06 8.22 6.92
N ARG A 273 12.35 8.37 7.23
CA ARG A 273 13.45 8.27 6.28
C ARG A 273 13.89 6.82 6.14
N GLY A 274 14.01 6.36 4.91
CA GLY A 274 14.44 5.00 4.60
C GLY A 274 15.95 4.76 4.80
N ALA A 275 16.36 3.50 4.66
CA ALA A 275 17.77 3.15 4.59
C ALA A 275 18.39 3.78 3.33
N GLY A 276 19.45 4.57 3.52
CA GLY A 276 20.08 5.35 2.45
C GLY A 276 19.75 6.84 2.47
N PHE A 277 19.01 7.33 3.47
CA PHE A 277 18.90 8.76 3.70
C PHE A 277 20.26 9.36 4.10
N TYR A 278 20.67 10.40 3.38
CA TYR A 278 21.86 11.20 3.66
C TYR A 278 21.44 12.67 3.81
N ALA A 279 21.71 13.27 4.98
CA ALA A 279 21.45 14.69 5.21
C ALA A 279 22.70 15.48 4.83
N PHE A 280 22.55 16.40 3.87
CA PHE A 280 23.62 17.32 3.50
C PHE A 280 23.76 18.44 4.52
N SER A 281 24.99 18.97 4.64
CA SER A 281 25.26 20.19 5.41
C SER A 281 24.49 21.39 4.83
N ALA A 282 24.15 22.33 5.70
CA ALA A 282 23.56 23.62 5.29
C ALA A 282 24.62 24.58 4.75
N ASP A 283 25.90 24.35 5.06
CA ASP A 283 27.01 25.10 4.49
C ASP A 283 27.28 24.65 3.05
N GLU A 284 27.29 25.60 2.12
CA GLU A 284 27.43 25.34 0.68
C GLU A 284 28.76 24.66 0.34
N GLY A 285 29.84 25.05 1.02
CA GLY A 285 31.16 24.47 0.78
C GLY A 285 31.26 23.01 1.21
N GLU A 286 30.69 22.67 2.37
CA GLU A 286 30.65 21.30 2.86
C GLU A 286 29.71 20.45 2.02
N ARG A 287 28.52 20.97 1.70
CA ARG A 287 27.52 20.31 0.85
C ARG A 287 28.09 19.92 -0.50
N GLN A 288 28.85 20.83 -1.15
CA GLN A 288 29.49 20.52 -2.42
C GLN A 288 30.50 19.38 -2.30
N ARG A 289 31.31 19.35 -1.23
CA ARG A 289 32.25 18.26 -0.97
C ARG A 289 31.54 16.93 -0.75
N GLU A 290 30.44 16.94 0.00
CA GLU A 290 29.61 15.75 0.22
C GLU A 290 29.00 15.24 -1.09
N MET A 291 28.49 16.15 -1.93
CA MET A 291 27.96 15.83 -3.26
C MET A 291 29.03 15.23 -4.18
N GLU A 292 30.23 15.80 -4.20
CA GLU A 292 31.36 15.27 -4.95
C GLU A 292 31.81 13.90 -4.45
N ALA A 293 31.84 13.69 -3.13
CA ALA A 293 32.17 12.40 -2.54
C ALA A 293 31.15 11.32 -2.96
N LEU A 294 29.85 11.65 -2.89
CA LEU A 294 28.77 10.74 -3.29
C LEU A 294 28.83 10.44 -4.80
N ALA A 295 29.15 11.44 -5.64
CA ALA A 295 29.35 11.25 -7.07
C ALA A 295 30.49 10.27 -7.36
N ARG A 296 31.62 10.38 -6.65
CA ARG A 296 32.76 9.45 -6.79
C ARG A 296 32.38 8.02 -6.38
N GLU A 297 31.69 7.85 -5.26
CA GLU A 297 31.19 6.53 -4.84
C GLU A 297 30.23 5.94 -5.88
N ARG A 298 29.35 6.77 -6.45
CA ARG A 298 28.45 6.35 -7.53
C ARG A 298 29.22 5.86 -8.74
N GLU A 299 30.20 6.63 -9.23
CA GLU A 299 31.05 6.22 -10.35
C GLU A 299 31.77 4.89 -10.09
N GLU A 300 32.29 4.68 -8.87
CA GLU A 300 32.92 3.41 -8.51
C GLU A 300 31.94 2.24 -8.51
N THR A 301 30.73 2.43 -7.97
CA THR A 301 29.71 1.37 -7.96
C THR A 301 29.19 1.06 -9.36
N GLU A 302 29.00 2.07 -10.20
CA GLU A 302 28.62 1.91 -11.61
C GLU A 302 29.72 1.20 -12.40
N ARG A 303 30.99 1.54 -12.17
CA ARG A 303 32.14 0.84 -12.75
C ARG A 303 32.16 -0.64 -12.36
N ARG A 304 32.02 -0.96 -11.07
CA ARG A 304 31.99 -2.35 -10.58
C ARG A 304 30.79 -3.13 -11.14
N ARG A 305 29.62 -2.49 -11.26
CA ARG A 305 28.43 -3.11 -11.87
C ARG A 305 28.66 -3.40 -13.35
N ARG A 306 29.27 -2.46 -14.08
CA ARG A 306 29.61 -2.64 -15.50
C ARG A 306 30.63 -3.75 -15.68
N GLU A 307 31.71 -3.78 -14.90
CA GLU A 307 32.71 -4.86 -14.94
C GLU A 307 32.06 -6.23 -14.70
N ARG A 308 31.19 -6.34 -13.69
CA ARG A 308 30.47 -7.59 -13.40
C ARG A 308 29.52 -7.99 -14.54
N ALA A 309 28.84 -7.03 -15.16
CA ALA A 309 27.98 -7.28 -16.31
C ALA A 309 28.78 -7.75 -17.53
N GLU A 310 29.92 -7.11 -17.82
CA GLU A 310 30.81 -7.49 -18.92
C GLU A 310 31.41 -8.89 -18.72
N VAL A 311 31.77 -9.26 -17.49
CA VAL A 311 32.19 -10.62 -17.14
C VAL A 311 31.05 -11.62 -17.35
N GLY A 312 29.83 -11.29 -16.88
CA GLY A 312 28.64 -12.11 -17.09
C GLY A 312 28.34 -12.34 -18.58
N ASP A 313 28.42 -11.29 -19.39
CA ASP A 313 28.23 -11.34 -20.84
C ASP A 313 29.31 -12.17 -21.52
N ARG A 314 30.57 -12.07 -21.08
CA ARG A 314 31.67 -12.89 -21.61
C ARG A 314 31.42 -14.37 -21.35
N VAL A 315 31.07 -14.74 -20.12
CA VAL A 315 30.76 -16.13 -19.74
C VAL A 315 29.56 -16.65 -20.53
N LYS A 316 28.54 -15.81 -20.75
CA LYS A 316 27.38 -16.16 -21.58
C LYS A 316 27.78 -16.43 -23.03
N ARG A 317 28.58 -15.55 -23.63
CA ARG A 317 29.08 -15.73 -25.01
C ARG A 317 29.92 -16.98 -25.18
N GLU A 318 30.77 -17.32 -24.20
CA GLU A 318 31.56 -18.56 -24.22
C GLU A 318 30.65 -19.80 -24.16
N ARG A 319 29.65 -19.79 -23.26
CA ARG A 319 28.66 -20.87 -23.18
C ARG A 319 27.86 -21.04 -24.48
N ASP A 320 27.47 -19.94 -25.11
CA ASP A 320 26.72 -19.96 -26.37
C ASP A 320 27.59 -20.55 -27.51
N ARG A 321 28.88 -20.19 -27.57
CA ARG A 321 29.84 -20.79 -28.51
C ARG A 321 29.99 -22.29 -28.32
N GLU A 322 30.19 -22.74 -27.07
CA GLU A 322 30.29 -24.18 -26.76
C GLU A 322 29.02 -24.94 -27.17
N ARG A 323 27.85 -24.35 -26.92
CA ARG A 323 26.57 -24.93 -27.32
C ARG A 323 26.44 -25.05 -28.83
N ASP A 324 26.87 -24.03 -29.57
CA ASP A 324 26.81 -24.04 -31.04
C ASP A 324 27.82 -25.02 -31.65
N GLU A 325 29.02 -25.15 -31.09
CA GLU A 325 29.97 -26.20 -31.47
C GLU A 325 29.41 -27.61 -31.21
N ARG A 326 28.77 -27.82 -30.05
CA ARG A 326 28.12 -29.08 -29.73
C ARG A 326 26.99 -29.39 -30.71
N LYS A 327 26.18 -28.42 -31.09
CA LYS A 327 25.13 -28.59 -32.12
C LYS A 327 25.72 -29.00 -33.46
N ARG A 328 26.79 -28.33 -33.92
CA ARG A 328 27.48 -28.68 -35.18
C ARG A 328 27.97 -30.12 -35.16
N ARG A 329 28.65 -30.55 -34.09
CA ARG A 329 29.10 -31.94 -33.93
C ARG A 329 27.95 -32.95 -33.94
N ILE A 330 26.78 -32.60 -33.40
CA ILE A 330 25.60 -33.46 -33.42
C ILE A 330 25.01 -33.53 -34.84
N GLU A 331 24.94 -32.41 -35.56
CA GLU A 331 24.47 -32.36 -36.94
C GLU A 331 25.38 -33.16 -37.87
N ASP A 332 26.70 -33.03 -37.74
CA ASP A 332 27.67 -33.80 -38.53
C ASP A 332 27.52 -35.32 -38.26
N LYS A 333 27.39 -35.71 -36.99
CA LYS A 333 27.11 -37.12 -36.63
C LYS A 333 25.78 -37.61 -37.17
N ARG A 334 24.73 -36.77 -37.18
CA ARG A 334 23.44 -37.12 -37.77
C ARG A 334 23.54 -37.34 -39.27
N ARG A 335 24.26 -36.46 -39.99
CA ARG A 335 24.52 -36.60 -41.43
C ARG A 335 25.29 -37.88 -41.74
N GLU A 336 26.34 -38.19 -40.98
CA GLU A 336 27.12 -39.43 -41.15
C GLU A 336 26.23 -40.67 -40.96
N VAL A 337 25.38 -40.68 -39.93
CA VAL A 337 24.45 -41.79 -39.68
C VAL A 337 23.41 -41.93 -40.80
N GLU A 338 22.88 -40.82 -41.31
CA GLU A 338 21.96 -40.83 -42.46
C GLU A 338 22.63 -41.35 -43.72
N GLU A 339 23.86 -40.95 -44.02
CA GLU A 339 24.62 -41.47 -45.15
C GLU A 339 24.91 -42.96 -45.01
N ARG A 340 25.29 -43.42 -43.82
CA ARG A 340 25.45 -44.86 -43.52
C ARG A 340 24.14 -45.63 -43.73
N ARG A 341 23.01 -45.08 -43.29
CA ARG A 341 21.68 -45.68 -43.53
C ARG A 341 21.34 -45.73 -45.02
N ARG A 342 21.59 -44.65 -45.78
CA ARG A 342 21.37 -44.60 -47.24
C ARG A 342 22.22 -45.63 -47.98
N LYS A 343 23.49 -45.81 -47.60
CA LYS A 343 24.37 -46.84 -48.20
C LYS A 343 23.83 -48.25 -47.93
N ARG A 344 23.46 -48.57 -46.69
CA ARG A 344 22.88 -49.88 -46.34
C ARG A 344 21.58 -50.21 -47.07
N VAL A 345 20.74 -49.20 -47.35
CA VAL A 345 19.51 -49.37 -48.14
C VAL A 345 19.78 -49.56 -49.63
N LYS A 346 20.92 -49.10 -50.13
CA LYS A 346 21.30 -49.21 -51.56
C LYS A 346 22.04 -50.52 -51.87
N GLU A 347 22.62 -51.16 -50.86
CA GLU A 347 23.28 -52.48 -50.94
C GLU A 347 22.33 -53.66 -50.66
N ALA A 348 21.12 -53.40 -50.16
CA ALA A 348 20.03 -54.36 -50.00
C ALA A 348 19.08 -54.25 -51.20
#